data_AF-A0A4Y8P9Z4-F1
#
_entry.id   AF-A0A4Y8P9Z4-F1
#
_cell.length_a   1.000
_cell.length_b   1.000
_cell.length_c   1.000
_cell.angle_alpha   90.00
_cell.angle_beta   90.00
_cell.angle_gamma   90.00
#
_symmetry.space_group_name_H-M   'P 1'
#
loop_
_entity.id
_entity.type
_entity.pdbx_description
1 polymer ?
#
loop_
_entity_poly.entity_id
_entity_poly.type
_entity_poly.pdbx_seq_one_letter_code
_entity_poly.pdbx_strand_id
1 'polypeptide(L)'
;MSTEEAKNFFLKKKGPVFLGLILFASGIVLILQSFWSNHEKKREPLIKIETKDSQFLSLPTFFPVQKYWHYTFGNKGHFWIAQYLDSQNTNCFARVFPPKPIGSEIDDVLNRIWIEAMRSVNAHAPSNALFIGWWDLSQRLKLFTGKEIWIESYDATVIPKDGLKWLEEMFGAPKETNRLSILAKSYAANALEGLEILKKALPAGRPLYLGITTEDISNLALAFGQSPQSMGYDWRVFPRAGTDIHGLIPMVMKWVNEKESAGYMLQELPSHDILVWRADKKAKETLLGRLLPLTTSIANPLPGVKLLYQSPWGGYLQFYALE
;
A
#
# COMPACT_ATOMS: atom_id res chain seq x y z
N MET A 1 3.72 14.11 -23.08
CA MET A 1 5.03 14.65 -22.66
C MET A 1 6.08 14.04 -23.57
N SER A 2 6.94 14.84 -24.20
CA SER A 2 8.04 14.26 -25.00
C SER A 2 9.04 13.59 -24.05
N THR A 3 9.75 12.57 -24.52
CA THR A 3 10.76 11.83 -23.74
C THR A 3 11.87 12.72 -23.16
N GLU A 4 12.04 13.94 -23.68
CA GLU A 4 12.95 14.97 -23.14
C GLU A 4 12.39 15.74 -21.94
N GLU A 5 11.09 16.03 -21.92
CA GLU A 5 10.44 16.73 -20.79
C GLU A 5 10.42 15.85 -19.52
N ALA A 6 10.27 14.54 -19.69
CA ALA A 6 10.42 13.57 -18.61
C ALA A 6 11.85 13.64 -18.01
N LYS A 7 12.89 13.58 -18.85
CA LYS A 7 14.29 13.59 -18.42
C LYS A 7 14.66 14.79 -17.53
N ASN A 8 14.19 15.99 -17.89
CA ASN A 8 14.52 17.21 -17.15
C ASN A 8 13.80 17.32 -15.79
N PHE A 9 12.64 16.68 -15.64
CA PHE A 9 11.90 16.62 -14.38
C PHE A 9 12.65 15.81 -13.30
N PHE A 10 13.27 14.69 -13.68
CA PHE A 10 13.90 13.75 -12.74
C PHE A 10 15.32 14.14 -12.29
N LEU A 11 16.05 14.94 -13.07
CA LEU A 11 17.44 15.29 -12.75
C LEU A 11 17.58 16.42 -11.72
N LYS A 12 16.52 17.18 -11.44
CA LYS A 12 16.59 18.42 -10.62
C LYS A 12 16.12 18.30 -9.17
N LYS A 13 15.41 17.23 -8.76
CA LYS A 13 14.83 17.13 -7.41
C LYS A 13 15.43 16.02 -6.56
N LYS A 14 16.45 16.36 -5.77
CA LYS A 14 16.88 15.58 -4.59
C LYS A 14 16.08 16.05 -3.38
N GLY A 15 14.91 15.45 -3.13
CA GLY A 15 14.08 15.82 -1.99
C GLY A 15 13.29 14.62 -1.43
N PRO A 16 12.87 14.67 -0.15
CA PRO A 16 12.13 13.59 0.52
C PRO A 16 10.80 13.22 -0.18
N VAL A 17 10.20 14.16 -0.91
CA VAL A 17 8.99 13.95 -1.73
C VAL A 17 9.21 12.94 -2.88
N PHE A 18 10.42 12.93 -3.46
CA PHE A 18 10.76 12.02 -4.56
C PHE A 18 10.86 10.57 -4.09
N LEU A 19 11.40 10.35 -2.88
CA LEU A 19 11.46 9.02 -2.27
C LEU A 19 10.05 8.50 -1.96
N GLY A 20 9.16 9.36 -1.46
CA GLY A 20 7.76 9.03 -1.22
C GLY A 20 7.01 8.60 -2.48
N LEU A 21 7.24 9.26 -3.62
CA LEU A 21 6.60 8.90 -4.90
C LEU A 21 7.15 7.60 -5.50
N ILE A 22 8.45 7.33 -5.35
CA ILE A 22 9.01 6.03 -5.73
C ILE A 22 8.47 4.95 -4.79
N LEU A 23 8.39 5.20 -3.47
CA LEU A 23 7.84 4.25 -2.47
C LEU A 23 6.37 3.93 -2.77
N PHE A 24 5.63 4.93 -3.25
CA PHE A 24 4.25 4.80 -3.70
C PHE A 24 4.13 3.96 -4.98
N ALA A 25 4.91 4.28 -6.02
CA ALA A 25 4.84 3.60 -7.32
C ALA A 25 5.43 2.17 -7.29
N SER A 26 6.47 1.95 -6.49
CA SER A 26 7.18 0.67 -6.41
C SER A 26 6.68 -0.18 -5.24
N GLY A 27 5.98 0.39 -4.26
CA GLY A 27 5.87 -0.23 -2.94
C GLY A 27 7.20 -0.21 -2.20
N ILE A 28 7.14 -0.14 -0.87
CA ILE A 28 8.31 -0.04 0.01
C ILE A 28 9.27 -1.21 -0.21
N VAL A 29 8.71 -2.39 -0.50
CA VAL A 29 9.46 -3.64 -0.64
C VAL A 29 10.29 -3.69 -1.94
N LEU A 30 9.79 -3.18 -3.07
CA LEU A 30 10.57 -3.14 -4.32
C LEU A 30 11.73 -2.14 -4.25
N ILE A 31 11.61 -1.08 -3.44
CA ILE A 31 12.72 -0.14 -3.22
C ILE A 31 13.81 -0.75 -2.36
N LEU A 32 13.46 -1.49 -1.31
CA LEU A 32 14.45 -2.18 -0.47
C LEU A 32 15.30 -3.15 -1.30
N GLN A 33 14.71 -3.86 -2.28
CA GLN A 33 15.48 -4.66 -3.24
C GLN A 33 16.39 -3.82 -4.13
N SER A 34 15.94 -2.63 -4.56
CA SER A 34 16.72 -1.78 -5.46
C SER A 34 18.01 -1.25 -4.82
N PHE A 35 18.01 -1.02 -3.50
CA PHE A 35 19.15 -0.54 -2.71
C PHE A 35 20.21 -1.61 -2.43
N TRP A 36 19.91 -2.89 -2.62
CA TRP A 36 20.83 -4.00 -2.31
C TRP A 36 21.50 -4.66 -3.51
N SER A 37 21.12 -4.30 -4.73
CA SER A 37 21.85 -4.69 -5.95
C SER A 37 22.90 -3.62 -6.30
N ASN A 38 24.15 -3.81 -5.92
CA ASN A 38 25.26 -3.08 -6.52
C ASN A 38 25.71 -3.82 -7.79
N HIS A 39 25.60 -3.18 -8.96
CA HIS A 39 26.51 -3.27 -10.11
C HIS A 39 26.01 -2.37 -11.26
N GLU A 40 26.86 -2.17 -12.26
CA GLU A 40 27.11 -0.92 -12.99
C GLU A 40 26.04 -0.41 -13.97
N LYS A 41 26.26 0.86 -14.34
CA LYS A 41 25.46 1.75 -15.19
C LYS A 41 25.38 1.31 -16.66
N LYS A 42 24.15 1.16 -17.17
CA LYS A 42 23.76 1.63 -18.51
C LYS A 42 22.49 2.49 -18.37
N ARG A 43 22.49 3.67 -19.01
CA ARG A 43 21.35 4.60 -19.02
C ARG A 43 20.29 4.11 -20.02
N GLU A 44 19.45 3.19 -19.58
CA GLU A 44 18.19 2.84 -20.23
C GLU A 44 17.14 3.95 -20.06
N PRO A 45 16.09 4.02 -20.91
CA PRO A 45 15.02 5.01 -20.75
C PRO A 45 14.45 4.96 -19.34
N LEU A 46 14.12 6.15 -18.82
CA LEU A 46 13.75 6.31 -17.42
C LEU A 46 12.52 5.48 -17.05
N ILE A 47 11.59 5.33 -18.00
CA ILE A 47 10.37 4.54 -17.89
C ILE A 47 10.08 3.86 -19.24
N LYS A 48 9.81 2.56 -19.23
CA LYS A 48 9.27 1.79 -20.37
C LYS A 48 7.83 1.40 -20.03
N ILE A 49 6.93 1.56 -20.99
CA ILE A 49 5.52 1.19 -20.86
C ILE A 49 5.23 0.13 -21.91
N GLU A 50 4.82 -1.05 -21.47
CA GLU A 50 4.32 -2.11 -22.34
C GLU A 50 2.84 -2.33 -22.08
N THR A 51 2.09 -2.58 -23.16
CA THR A 51 0.67 -2.93 -23.04
C THR A 51 0.46 -4.38 -23.44
N LYS A 52 -0.32 -5.11 -22.64
CA LYS A 52 -0.71 -6.50 -22.93
C LYS A 52 -2.24 -6.60 -22.97
N ASP A 53 -2.74 -7.55 -23.74
CA ASP A 53 -4.17 -7.85 -23.81
C ASP A 53 -4.71 -8.48 -22.51
N SER A 54 -6.02 -8.65 -22.44
CA SER A 54 -6.73 -9.20 -21.27
C SER A 54 -6.39 -10.66 -20.94
N GLN A 55 -5.92 -11.45 -21.90
CA GLN A 55 -5.59 -12.86 -21.70
C GLN A 55 -4.19 -13.06 -21.12
N PHE A 56 -3.38 -11.99 -21.10
CA PHE A 56 -2.00 -12.05 -20.66
C PHE A 56 -1.83 -12.47 -19.19
N LEU A 57 -2.67 -11.98 -18.27
CA LEU A 57 -2.72 -12.44 -16.89
C LEU A 57 -4.09 -13.05 -16.59
N SER A 58 -4.10 -14.33 -16.19
CA SER A 58 -5.32 -14.99 -15.73
C SER A 58 -5.55 -14.70 -14.24
N LEU A 59 -5.92 -13.46 -13.91
CA LEU A 59 -6.27 -13.08 -12.54
C LEU A 59 -7.76 -13.35 -12.27
N PRO A 60 -8.14 -13.92 -11.11
CA PRO A 60 -9.54 -14.18 -10.76
C PRO A 60 -10.22 -12.90 -10.27
N THR A 61 -10.44 -11.94 -11.17
CA THR A 61 -11.08 -10.65 -10.86
C THR A 61 -12.60 -10.73 -11.03
N PHE A 62 -13.34 -9.88 -10.30
CA PHE A 62 -14.79 -9.76 -10.45
C PHE A 62 -15.13 -9.08 -11.77
N PHE A 63 -14.48 -7.95 -12.05
CA PHE A 63 -14.61 -7.28 -13.35
C PHE A 63 -13.61 -7.87 -14.35
N PRO A 64 -14.04 -8.20 -15.59
CA PRO A 64 -13.13 -8.62 -16.64
C PRO A 64 -12.11 -7.52 -16.95
N VAL A 65 -10.83 -7.85 -16.88
CA VAL A 65 -9.77 -6.92 -17.29
C VAL A 65 -9.79 -6.82 -18.81
N GLN A 66 -9.69 -5.61 -19.34
CA GLN A 66 -9.62 -5.35 -20.78
C GLN A 66 -8.18 -5.27 -21.29
N LYS A 67 -7.30 -4.70 -20.46
CA LYS A 67 -5.92 -4.40 -20.84
C LYS A 67 -5.03 -4.33 -19.61
N TYR A 68 -3.80 -4.80 -19.76
CA TYR A 68 -2.74 -4.60 -18.77
C TYR A 68 -1.71 -3.59 -19.27
N TRP A 69 -1.22 -2.78 -18.35
CA TRP A 69 -0.15 -1.83 -18.56
C TRP A 69 1.00 -2.20 -17.62
N HIS A 70 2.17 -2.45 -18.18
CA HIS A 70 3.38 -2.78 -17.46
C HIS A 70 4.32 -1.59 -17.53
N TYR A 71 4.58 -1.00 -16.37
CA TYR A 71 5.52 0.10 -16.22
C TYR A 71 6.82 -0.44 -15.66
N THR A 72 7.94 -0.11 -16.29
CA THR A 72 9.29 -0.47 -15.85
C THR A 72 10.12 0.80 -15.67
N PHE A 73 10.81 0.93 -14.53
CA PHE A 73 11.57 2.11 -14.11
C PHE A 73 13.04 1.73 -13.95
N GLY A 74 13.88 2.20 -14.88
CA GLY A 74 15.27 1.76 -14.98
C GLY A 74 15.37 0.23 -15.03
N ASN A 75 16.38 -0.32 -14.36
CA ASN A 75 16.67 -1.76 -14.43
C ASN A 75 16.04 -2.58 -13.27
N LYS A 76 15.25 -1.95 -12.39
CA LYS A 76 14.92 -2.56 -11.09
C LYS A 76 13.48 -2.34 -10.58
N GLY A 77 12.78 -1.32 -11.04
CA GLY A 77 11.40 -1.06 -10.61
C GLY A 77 10.43 -1.52 -11.68
N HIS A 78 9.33 -2.16 -11.28
CA HIS A 78 8.21 -2.40 -12.19
C HIS A 78 6.89 -2.52 -11.43
N PHE A 79 5.79 -2.27 -12.11
CA PHE A 79 4.45 -2.64 -11.62
C PHE A 79 3.46 -2.78 -12.78
N TRP A 80 2.32 -3.37 -12.46
CA TRP A 80 1.26 -3.66 -13.41
C TRP A 80 -0.03 -2.92 -13.02
N ILE A 81 -0.69 -2.33 -14.01
CA ILE A 81 -2.02 -1.73 -13.88
C ILE A 81 -2.98 -2.51 -14.77
N ALA A 82 -4.09 -2.95 -14.20
CA ALA A 82 -5.22 -3.50 -14.93
C ALA A 82 -6.21 -2.38 -15.24
N GLN A 83 -6.65 -2.30 -16.49
CA GLN A 83 -7.75 -1.47 -16.94
C GLN A 83 -9.01 -2.31 -17.12
N TYR A 84 -10.14 -1.87 -16.58
CA TYR A 84 -11.41 -2.60 -16.65
C TYR A 84 -12.60 -1.64 -16.74
N LEU A 85 -13.77 -2.17 -17.10
CA LEU A 85 -15.03 -1.46 -16.99
C LEU A 85 -15.79 -1.96 -15.76
N ASP A 86 -16.30 -1.04 -14.95
CA ASP A 86 -17.19 -1.39 -13.84
C ASP A 86 -18.63 -1.63 -14.33
N SER A 87 -19.55 -1.90 -13.39
CA SER A 87 -20.96 -2.16 -13.69
C SER A 87 -21.69 -0.98 -14.35
N GLN A 88 -21.11 0.21 -14.34
CA GLN A 88 -21.65 1.42 -14.98
C GLN A 88 -20.97 1.70 -16.33
N ASN A 89 -20.16 0.78 -16.85
CA ASN A 89 -19.29 0.98 -18.02
C ASN A 89 -18.31 2.14 -17.84
N THR A 90 -17.93 2.46 -16.59
CA THR A 90 -16.91 3.48 -16.32
C THR A 90 -15.53 2.85 -16.44
N ASN A 91 -14.62 3.54 -17.12
CA ASN A 91 -13.23 3.13 -17.21
C ASN A 91 -12.53 3.27 -15.84
N CYS A 92 -12.01 2.14 -15.35
CA CYS A 92 -11.37 2.01 -14.05
C CYS A 92 -9.98 1.39 -14.20
N PHE A 93 -9.13 1.70 -13.22
CA PHE A 93 -7.74 1.23 -13.16
C PHE A 93 -7.46 0.68 -11.77
N ALA A 94 -6.63 -0.35 -11.68
CA ALA A 94 -6.14 -0.85 -10.40
C ALA A 94 -4.73 -1.43 -10.56
N ARG A 95 -3.85 -1.15 -9.59
CA ARG A 95 -2.56 -1.84 -9.51
C ARG A 95 -2.79 -3.31 -9.19
N VAL A 96 -2.17 -4.20 -9.97
CA VAL A 96 -2.24 -5.66 -9.79
C VAL A 96 -0.83 -6.23 -9.64
N PHE A 97 -0.77 -7.44 -9.07
CA PHE A 97 0.47 -8.18 -8.89
C PHE A 97 0.39 -9.47 -9.70
N PRO A 98 1.23 -9.65 -10.72
CA PRO A 98 1.25 -10.90 -11.49
C PRO A 98 1.84 -12.06 -10.67
N PRO A 99 1.33 -13.29 -10.84
CA PRO A 99 1.98 -14.48 -10.28
C PRO A 99 3.27 -14.83 -11.05
N LYS A 100 4.13 -15.68 -10.47
CA LYS A 100 5.22 -16.35 -11.22
C LYS A 100 4.63 -17.18 -12.37
N PRO A 101 5.30 -17.30 -13.53
CA PRO A 101 6.65 -16.81 -13.85
C PRO A 101 6.69 -15.37 -14.40
N ILE A 102 5.57 -14.67 -14.48
CA ILE A 102 5.48 -13.35 -15.11
C ILE A 102 5.92 -12.24 -14.14
N GLY A 103 5.50 -12.36 -12.87
CA GLY A 103 5.84 -11.41 -11.81
C GLY A 103 7.19 -11.67 -11.16
N SER A 104 7.63 -10.70 -10.35
CA SER A 104 8.69 -10.93 -9.38
C SER A 104 8.22 -11.88 -8.27
N GLU A 105 9.15 -12.32 -7.42
CA GLU A 105 8.78 -13.11 -6.25
C GLU A 105 7.90 -12.35 -5.25
N ILE A 106 8.10 -11.03 -5.13
CA ILE A 106 7.22 -10.16 -4.33
C ILE A 106 5.84 -10.10 -4.96
N ASP A 107 5.74 -9.91 -6.27
CA ASP A 107 4.44 -9.85 -6.95
C ASP A 107 3.66 -11.15 -6.75
N ASP A 108 4.35 -12.30 -6.80
CA ASP A 108 3.74 -13.60 -6.60
C ASP A 108 3.22 -13.79 -5.15
N VAL A 109 3.97 -13.32 -4.15
CA VAL A 109 3.51 -13.29 -2.75
C VAL A 109 2.30 -12.37 -2.60
N LEU A 110 2.38 -11.14 -3.12
CA LEU A 110 1.30 -10.16 -3.06
C LEU A 110 0.05 -10.65 -3.79
N ASN A 111 0.22 -11.30 -4.94
CA ASN A 111 -0.86 -11.91 -5.71
C ASN A 111 -1.63 -12.93 -4.86
N ARG A 112 -0.93 -13.86 -4.21
CA ARG A 112 -1.56 -14.86 -3.33
C ARG A 112 -2.28 -14.21 -2.16
N ILE A 113 -1.64 -13.24 -1.49
CA ILE A 113 -2.25 -12.50 -0.37
C ILE A 113 -3.56 -11.85 -0.81
N TRP A 114 -3.57 -11.20 -1.98
CA TRP A 114 -4.77 -10.57 -2.50
C TRP A 114 -5.81 -11.63 -2.82
N ILE A 115 -5.51 -12.69 -3.57
CA ILE A 115 -6.48 -13.76 -3.86
C ILE A 115 -7.12 -14.33 -2.59
N GLU A 116 -6.33 -14.61 -1.55
CA GLU A 116 -6.83 -15.10 -0.27
C GLU A 116 -7.74 -14.08 0.43
N ALA A 117 -7.29 -12.82 0.49
CA ALA A 117 -8.04 -11.74 1.12
C ALA A 117 -9.40 -11.53 0.43
N MET A 118 -9.46 -11.64 -0.90
CA MET A 118 -10.71 -11.46 -1.65
C MET A 118 -11.69 -12.61 -1.43
N ARG A 119 -11.19 -13.85 -1.26
CA ARG A 119 -12.04 -14.97 -0.82
C ARG A 119 -12.64 -14.69 0.55
N SER A 120 -11.84 -14.17 1.49
CA SER A 120 -12.34 -13.80 2.82
C SER A 120 -13.39 -12.69 2.76
N VAL A 121 -13.15 -11.64 1.97
CA VAL A 121 -14.12 -10.55 1.75
C VAL A 121 -15.42 -11.09 1.15
N ASN A 122 -15.35 -11.93 0.13
CA ASN A 122 -16.55 -12.47 -0.51
C ASN A 122 -17.33 -13.43 0.40
N ALA A 123 -16.65 -14.13 1.31
CA ALA A 123 -17.29 -15.04 2.26
C ALA A 123 -17.97 -14.32 3.44
N HIS A 124 -17.41 -13.19 3.89
CA HIS A 124 -17.81 -12.57 5.16
C HIS A 124 -18.47 -11.19 5.04
N ALA A 125 -18.25 -10.47 3.94
CA ALA A 125 -18.83 -9.13 3.75
C ALA A 125 -20.14 -9.21 2.96
N PRO A 126 -21.24 -8.61 3.45
CA PRO A 126 -22.51 -8.56 2.74
C PRO A 126 -22.40 -7.80 1.42
N SER A 127 -23.36 -8.00 0.51
CA SER A 127 -23.34 -7.38 -0.82
C SER A 127 -23.41 -5.85 -0.77
N ASN A 128 -24.14 -5.29 0.20
CA ASN A 128 -24.26 -3.85 0.43
C ASN A 128 -23.16 -3.26 1.35
N ALA A 129 -22.08 -3.99 1.62
CA ALA A 129 -20.95 -3.47 2.38
C ALA A 129 -20.28 -2.29 1.64
N LEU A 130 -19.84 -1.28 2.38
CA LEU A 130 -18.94 -0.23 1.88
C LEU A 130 -17.55 -0.46 2.43
N PHE A 131 -16.56 -0.49 1.54
CA PHE A 131 -15.16 -0.60 1.92
C PHE A 131 -14.44 0.73 1.89
N ILE A 132 -13.64 0.96 2.93
CA ILE A 132 -12.85 2.14 3.18
C ILE A 132 -11.39 1.69 3.11
N GLY A 133 -10.57 2.43 2.41
CA GLY A 133 -9.13 2.20 2.39
C GLY A 133 -8.44 3.28 1.57
N TRP A 134 -7.12 3.21 1.52
CA TRP A 134 -6.38 4.10 0.61
C TRP A 134 -6.82 3.85 -0.84
N TRP A 135 -6.61 4.83 -1.72
CA TRP A 135 -7.24 4.84 -3.05
C TRP A 135 -6.80 3.66 -3.92
N ASP A 136 -5.54 3.25 -3.86
CA ASP A 136 -4.99 2.15 -4.66
C ASP A 136 -5.43 0.77 -4.12
N LEU A 137 -5.49 0.62 -2.80
CA LEU A 137 -6.12 -0.53 -2.14
C LEU A 137 -7.60 -0.64 -2.52
N SER A 138 -8.33 0.47 -2.49
CA SER A 138 -9.75 0.53 -2.80
C SER A 138 -10.01 0.12 -4.26
N GLN A 139 -9.24 0.66 -5.21
CA GLN A 139 -9.32 0.27 -6.62
C GLN A 139 -9.09 -1.23 -6.83
N ARG A 140 -8.07 -1.79 -6.17
CA ARG A 140 -7.78 -3.22 -6.24
C ARG A 140 -8.93 -4.03 -5.66
N LEU A 141 -9.44 -3.65 -4.50
CA LEU A 141 -10.59 -4.32 -3.89
C LEU A 141 -11.82 -4.33 -4.80
N LYS A 142 -12.18 -3.18 -5.42
CA LYS A 142 -13.29 -3.08 -6.37
C LYS A 142 -13.09 -4.02 -7.57
N LEU A 143 -11.89 -4.03 -8.16
CA LEU A 143 -11.55 -4.94 -9.27
C LEU A 143 -11.79 -6.41 -8.91
N PHE A 144 -11.31 -6.85 -7.75
CA PHE A 144 -11.32 -8.26 -7.40
C PHE A 144 -12.65 -8.75 -6.80
N THR A 145 -13.45 -7.87 -6.18
CA THR A 145 -14.64 -8.29 -5.41
C THR A 145 -15.94 -7.70 -5.91
N GLY A 146 -15.89 -6.65 -6.74
CA GLY A 146 -17.08 -5.91 -7.15
C GLY A 146 -17.74 -5.11 -6.02
N LYS A 147 -17.16 -5.11 -4.81
CA LYS A 147 -17.70 -4.38 -3.66
C LYS A 147 -17.60 -2.87 -3.86
N GLU A 148 -18.57 -2.17 -3.29
CA GLU A 148 -18.56 -0.71 -3.28
C GLU A 148 -17.41 -0.19 -2.40
N ILE A 149 -16.74 0.85 -2.88
CA ILE A 149 -15.60 1.47 -2.23
C ILE A 149 -15.88 2.96 -1.98
N TRP A 150 -15.36 3.49 -0.89
CA TRP A 150 -15.58 4.88 -0.52
C TRP A 150 -14.68 5.84 -1.30
N ILE A 151 -13.45 5.43 -1.63
CA ILE A 151 -12.47 6.25 -2.36
C ILE A 151 -12.12 5.54 -3.67
N GLU A 152 -12.55 6.10 -4.81
CA GLU A 152 -12.37 5.47 -6.13
C GLU A 152 -11.09 5.91 -6.87
N SER A 153 -10.49 7.02 -6.45
CA SER A 153 -9.38 7.66 -7.14
C SER A 153 -8.48 8.39 -6.15
N TYR A 154 -7.29 8.77 -6.60
CA TYR A 154 -6.40 9.60 -5.81
C TYR A 154 -6.92 11.04 -5.75
N ASP A 155 -6.49 11.77 -4.71
CA ASP A 155 -6.86 13.16 -4.46
C ASP A 155 -5.66 14.08 -4.75
N ALA A 156 -5.85 15.04 -5.65
CA ALA A 156 -4.79 15.95 -6.06
C ALA A 156 -4.31 16.90 -4.94
N THR A 157 -5.10 17.08 -3.89
CA THR A 157 -4.76 17.88 -2.72
C THR A 157 -3.90 17.11 -1.72
N VAL A 158 -3.96 15.77 -1.76
CA VAL A 158 -3.23 14.87 -0.88
C VAL A 158 -1.91 14.43 -1.52
N ILE A 159 -1.91 14.18 -2.83
CA ILE A 159 -0.71 13.76 -3.55
C ILE A 159 0.16 14.98 -3.86
N PRO A 160 1.47 14.96 -3.57
CA PRO A 160 2.38 16.05 -3.92
C PRO A 160 2.34 16.37 -5.42
N LYS A 161 2.40 17.66 -5.78
CA LYS A 161 2.32 18.14 -7.17
C LYS A 161 3.28 17.44 -8.14
N ASP A 162 4.46 17.07 -7.65
CA ASP A 162 5.47 16.37 -8.45
C ASP A 162 5.06 14.95 -8.87
N GLY A 163 4.13 14.33 -8.14
CA GLY A 163 3.59 13.01 -8.45
C GLY A 163 2.33 13.02 -9.29
N LEU A 164 1.60 14.14 -9.31
CA LEU A 164 0.27 14.22 -9.94
C LEU A 164 0.32 13.87 -11.42
N LYS A 165 1.28 14.43 -12.16
CA LYS A 165 1.42 14.15 -13.59
C LYS A 165 1.60 12.66 -13.89
N TRP A 166 2.37 11.96 -13.06
CA TRP A 166 2.59 10.53 -13.21
C TRP A 166 1.32 9.73 -12.91
N LEU A 167 0.60 10.09 -11.86
CA LEU A 167 -0.68 9.45 -11.56
C LEU A 167 -1.74 9.72 -12.63
N GLU A 168 -1.79 10.93 -13.18
CA GLU A 168 -2.69 11.27 -14.29
C GLU A 168 -2.40 10.43 -15.54
N GLU A 169 -1.12 10.24 -15.88
CA GLU A 169 -0.70 9.39 -17.01
C GLU A 169 -1.03 7.90 -16.80
N MET A 170 -1.07 7.43 -15.56
CA MET A 170 -1.28 6.00 -15.22
C MET A 170 -2.73 5.64 -14.91
N PHE A 171 -3.43 6.51 -14.21
CA PHE A 171 -4.76 6.26 -13.63
C PHE A 171 -5.83 7.24 -14.16
N GLY A 172 -5.46 8.18 -15.04
CA GLY A 172 -6.32 9.25 -15.52
C GLY A 172 -6.48 10.38 -14.52
N ALA A 173 -7.23 11.42 -14.88
CA ALA A 173 -7.47 12.58 -14.03
C ALA A 173 -8.05 12.19 -12.65
N PRO A 174 -7.68 12.89 -11.57
CA PRO A 174 -8.21 12.62 -10.23
C PRO A 174 -9.72 12.84 -10.22
N LYS A 175 -10.46 11.87 -9.67
CA LYS A 175 -11.92 11.96 -9.50
C LYS A 175 -12.33 12.16 -8.04
N GLU A 176 -11.38 12.07 -7.12
CA GLU A 176 -11.60 12.24 -5.67
C GLU A 176 -11.34 13.69 -5.26
N THR A 177 -12.17 14.21 -4.35
CA THR A 177 -12.16 15.64 -4.02
C THR A 177 -11.90 15.93 -2.54
N ASN A 178 -12.11 14.97 -1.63
CA ASN A 178 -11.81 15.18 -0.20
C ASN A 178 -11.74 13.91 0.67
N ARG A 179 -12.31 12.78 0.25
CA ARG A 179 -12.44 11.60 1.12
C ARG A 179 -11.09 11.04 1.52
N LEU A 180 -10.10 11.09 0.62
CA LEU A 180 -8.73 10.69 0.92
C LEU A 180 -8.07 11.60 1.97
N SER A 181 -8.32 12.91 1.91
CA SER A 181 -7.86 13.86 2.94
C SER A 181 -8.48 13.58 4.31
N ILE A 182 -9.78 13.23 4.35
CA ILE A 182 -10.47 12.81 5.59
C ILE A 182 -9.83 11.54 6.15
N LEU A 183 -9.59 10.54 5.30
CA LEU A 183 -8.95 9.29 5.70
C LEU A 183 -7.54 9.54 6.26
N ALA A 184 -6.74 10.38 5.60
CA ALA A 184 -5.41 10.76 6.06
C ALA A 184 -5.44 11.45 7.44
N LYS A 185 -6.37 12.40 7.63
CA LYS A 185 -6.56 13.07 8.93
C LYS A 185 -6.99 12.09 10.02
N SER A 186 -7.91 11.18 9.69
CA SER A 186 -8.37 10.12 10.59
C SER A 186 -7.21 9.20 11.01
N TYR A 187 -6.40 8.73 10.07
CA TYR A 187 -5.23 7.87 10.31
C TYR A 187 -4.17 8.52 11.20
N ALA A 188 -3.98 9.83 11.09
CA ALA A 188 -2.99 10.59 11.85
C ALA A 188 -3.47 11.04 13.25
N ALA A 189 -4.79 11.09 13.49
CA ALA A 189 -5.36 11.43 14.79
C ALA A 189 -5.20 10.28 15.80
N ASN A 190 -5.37 10.57 17.10
CA ASN A 190 -5.45 9.53 18.13
C ASN A 190 -6.57 8.54 17.80
N ALA A 191 -6.41 7.26 18.11
CA ALA A 191 -7.25 6.22 17.52
C ALA A 191 -8.77 6.40 17.68
N LEU A 192 -9.25 6.76 18.88
CA LEU A 192 -10.69 7.01 19.09
C LEU A 192 -11.17 8.26 18.35
N GLU A 193 -10.38 9.34 18.38
CA GLU A 193 -10.69 10.58 17.65
C GLU A 193 -10.70 10.35 16.13
N GLY A 194 -9.70 9.61 15.62
CA GLY A 194 -9.61 9.22 14.22
C GLY A 194 -10.81 8.40 13.77
N LEU A 195 -11.24 7.44 14.60
CA LEU A 195 -12.42 6.62 14.32
C LEU A 195 -13.68 7.49 14.27
N GLU A 196 -13.83 8.45 15.18
CA GLU A 196 -14.94 9.41 15.18
C GLU A 196 -14.94 10.32 13.94
N ILE A 197 -13.78 10.84 13.54
CA ILE A 197 -13.63 11.61 12.30
C ILE A 197 -14.11 10.78 11.10
N LEU A 198 -13.69 9.50 11.04
CA LEU A 198 -14.05 8.60 9.95
C LEU A 198 -15.54 8.28 9.96
N LYS A 199 -16.10 7.86 11.11
CA LYS A 199 -17.52 7.51 11.26
C LYS A 199 -18.44 8.66 10.86
N LYS A 200 -18.09 9.91 11.20
CA LYS A 200 -18.87 11.11 10.81
C LYS A 200 -18.90 11.36 9.30
N ALA A 201 -17.88 10.91 8.57
CA ALA A 201 -17.79 11.10 7.13
C ALA A 201 -18.39 9.93 6.33
N LEU A 202 -18.66 8.79 6.98
CA LEU A 202 -19.20 7.59 6.34
C LEU A 202 -20.73 7.56 6.38
N PRO A 203 -21.36 6.96 5.35
CA PRO A 203 -22.81 6.81 5.34
C PRO A 203 -23.27 5.86 6.46
N ALA A 204 -24.34 6.24 7.16
CA ALA A 204 -24.97 5.41 8.17
C ALA A 204 -25.86 4.30 7.55
N GLY A 205 -26.20 3.29 8.35
CA GLY A 205 -27.22 2.29 7.98
C GLY A 205 -26.75 1.19 7.03
N ARG A 206 -25.44 1.04 6.82
CA ARG A 206 -24.86 -0.08 6.05
C ARG A 206 -23.58 -0.60 6.71
N PRO A 207 -23.23 -1.88 6.49
CA PRO A 207 -21.98 -2.45 6.99
C PRO A 207 -20.75 -1.73 6.41
N LEU A 208 -19.82 -1.33 7.28
CA LEU A 208 -18.61 -0.58 6.94
C LEU A 208 -17.37 -1.43 7.23
N TYR A 209 -16.45 -1.49 6.27
CA TYR A 209 -15.23 -2.30 6.39
C TYR A 209 -14.00 -1.46 6.06
N LEU A 210 -12.96 -1.53 6.89
CA LEU A 210 -11.72 -0.80 6.70
C LEU A 210 -10.60 -1.75 6.25
N GLY A 211 -9.97 -1.45 5.12
CA GLY A 211 -8.80 -2.13 4.61
C GLY A 211 -7.53 -1.33 4.88
N ILE A 212 -6.52 -1.99 5.44
CA ILE A 212 -5.25 -1.39 5.84
C ILE A 212 -4.10 -2.20 5.27
N THR A 213 -3.08 -1.52 4.79
CA THR A 213 -1.79 -2.15 4.46
C THR A 213 -0.62 -1.50 5.18
N THR A 214 0.51 -2.20 5.25
CA THR A 214 1.75 -1.58 5.74
C THR A 214 2.25 -0.45 4.84
N GLU A 215 1.83 -0.41 3.57
CA GLU A 215 2.09 0.72 2.67
C GLU A 215 1.38 2.00 3.13
N ASP A 216 0.30 1.90 3.92
CA ASP A 216 -0.42 3.06 4.43
C ASP A 216 0.43 3.96 5.32
N ILE A 217 1.52 3.44 5.90
CA ILE A 217 2.52 4.26 6.62
C ILE A 217 3.15 5.28 5.67
N SER A 218 3.58 4.84 4.49
CA SER A 218 4.21 5.71 3.49
C SER A 218 3.18 6.56 2.76
N ASN A 219 1.99 6.03 2.51
CA ASN A 219 0.87 6.80 1.94
C ASN A 219 0.50 7.98 2.84
N LEU A 220 0.40 7.74 4.16
CA LEU A 220 0.11 8.78 5.14
C LEU A 220 1.23 9.81 5.20
N ALA A 221 2.49 9.37 5.25
CA ALA A 221 3.63 10.28 5.23
C ALA A 221 3.64 11.18 3.98
N LEU A 222 3.38 10.58 2.81
CA LEU A 222 3.26 11.31 1.55
C LEU A 222 2.14 12.35 1.59
N ALA A 223 0.97 11.99 2.13
CA ALA A 223 -0.18 12.87 2.28
C ALA A 223 0.13 14.14 3.12
N PHE A 224 1.03 14.03 4.09
CA PHE A 224 1.46 15.15 4.91
C PHE A 224 2.78 15.81 4.43
N GLY A 225 3.34 15.35 3.30
CA GLY A 225 4.63 15.85 2.80
C GLY A 225 5.81 15.53 3.74
N GLN A 226 5.72 14.45 4.51
CA GLN A 226 6.70 14.02 5.51
C GLN A 226 7.33 12.68 5.12
N SER A 227 8.36 12.25 5.87
CA SER A 227 8.83 10.87 5.84
C SER A 227 8.11 10.03 6.92
N PRO A 228 8.04 8.70 6.76
CA PRO A 228 7.56 7.81 7.82
C PRO A 228 8.24 8.07 9.17
N GLN A 229 9.55 8.31 9.17
CA GLN A 229 10.33 8.56 10.39
C GLN A 229 9.90 9.86 11.09
N SER A 230 9.61 10.92 10.34
CA SER A 230 9.06 12.16 10.90
C SER A 230 7.66 11.98 11.50
N MET A 231 6.92 10.96 11.04
CA MET A 231 5.64 10.55 11.62
C MET A 231 5.76 9.53 12.76
N GLY A 232 7.00 9.22 13.20
CA GLY A 232 7.26 8.30 14.31
C GLY A 232 7.34 6.83 13.92
N TYR A 233 7.42 6.52 12.62
CA TYR A 233 7.62 5.16 12.09
C TYR A 233 9.04 4.97 11.56
N ASP A 234 9.84 4.18 12.28
CA ASP A 234 11.13 3.70 11.80
C ASP A 234 11.00 2.33 11.16
N TRP A 235 11.94 2.00 10.28
CA TRP A 235 12.07 0.65 9.76
C TRP A 235 13.54 0.25 9.62
N ARG A 236 13.80 -1.05 9.67
CA ARG A 236 15.12 -1.63 9.42
C ARG A 236 14.97 -3.02 8.84
N VAL A 237 15.82 -3.37 7.87
CA VAL A 237 15.93 -4.74 7.39
C VAL A 237 17.08 -5.43 8.13
N PHE A 238 16.82 -6.63 8.60
CA PHE A 238 17.78 -7.50 9.27
C PHE A 238 18.09 -8.67 8.33
N PRO A 239 19.31 -8.71 7.76
CA PRO A 239 19.70 -9.76 6.85
C PRO A 239 19.72 -11.11 7.53
N ARG A 240 19.08 -12.12 6.95
CA ARG A 240 19.08 -13.48 7.48
C ARG A 240 20.26 -14.26 6.91
N ALA A 241 21.27 -14.53 7.74
CA ALA A 241 22.40 -15.38 7.36
C ALA A 241 21.99 -16.87 7.45
N GLY A 242 21.55 -17.45 6.34
CA GLY A 242 21.19 -18.87 6.27
C GLY A 242 19.94 -19.20 7.11
N THR A 243 19.96 -20.30 7.86
CA THR A 243 18.80 -20.76 8.65
C THR A 243 18.69 -20.12 10.04
N ASP A 244 19.70 -19.36 10.49
CA ASP A 244 19.81 -18.88 11.88
C ASP A 244 18.87 -17.71 12.19
N ILE A 245 17.61 -18.04 12.42
CA ILE A 245 16.61 -17.09 12.92
C ILE A 245 16.82 -16.77 14.41
N HIS A 246 17.49 -17.66 15.16
CA HIS A 246 17.70 -17.49 16.60
C HIS A 246 18.71 -16.37 16.89
N GLY A 247 19.75 -16.23 16.07
CA GLY A 247 20.71 -15.12 16.15
C GLY A 247 20.10 -13.74 15.82
N LEU A 248 19.03 -13.70 15.03
CA LEU A 248 18.35 -12.44 14.66
C LEU A 248 17.50 -11.86 15.79
N ILE A 249 16.87 -12.72 16.61
CA ILE A 249 15.93 -12.27 17.64
C ILE A 249 16.58 -11.25 18.60
N PRO A 250 17.76 -11.52 19.20
CA PRO A 250 18.41 -10.54 20.08
C PRO A 250 18.75 -9.23 19.38
N MET A 251 19.13 -9.26 18.10
CA MET A 251 19.46 -8.06 17.32
C MET A 251 18.22 -7.19 17.07
N VAL A 252 17.11 -7.82 16.66
CA VAL A 252 15.83 -7.14 16.46
C VAL A 252 15.34 -6.56 17.78
N MET A 253 15.34 -7.35 18.86
CA MET A 253 14.86 -6.90 20.16
C MET A 253 15.71 -5.77 20.73
N LYS A 254 17.05 -5.84 20.57
CA LYS A 254 17.94 -4.73 20.94
C LYS A 254 17.54 -3.45 20.22
N TRP A 255 17.37 -3.50 18.90
CA TRP A 255 17.00 -2.32 18.11
C TRP A 255 15.61 -1.80 18.49
N VAL A 256 14.60 -2.67 18.62
CA VAL A 256 13.25 -2.28 19.04
C VAL A 256 13.28 -1.53 20.38
N ASN A 257 14.03 -2.05 21.34
CA ASN A 257 14.11 -1.52 22.71
C ASN A 257 14.96 -0.24 22.85
N GLU A 258 15.67 0.20 21.80
CA GLU A 258 16.37 1.51 21.81
C GLU A 258 15.40 2.69 21.99
N LYS A 259 14.11 2.52 21.63
CA LYS A 259 13.05 3.50 21.89
C LYS A 259 12.07 2.94 22.91
N GLU A 260 12.07 3.52 24.10
CA GLU A 260 11.13 3.13 25.16
C GLU A 260 9.68 3.24 24.68
N SER A 261 8.85 2.28 25.09
CA SER A 261 7.41 2.23 24.78
C SER A 261 7.07 2.13 23.28
N ALA A 262 7.98 1.66 22.42
CA ALA A 262 7.67 1.46 21.00
C ALA A 262 6.79 0.22 20.76
N GLY A 263 5.87 0.31 19.79
CA GLY A 263 5.23 -0.86 19.17
C GLY A 263 6.05 -1.30 17.96
N TYR A 264 6.03 -2.59 17.60
CA TYR A 264 6.75 -3.07 16.42
C TYR A 264 5.99 -4.17 15.68
N MET A 265 6.28 -4.34 14.39
CA MET A 265 5.79 -5.45 13.57
C MET A 265 6.92 -5.98 12.68
N LEU A 266 6.80 -7.25 12.28
CA LEU A 266 7.79 -7.98 11.50
C LEU A 266 7.16 -8.44 10.19
N GLN A 267 7.92 -8.34 9.11
CA GLN A 267 7.54 -8.82 7.78
C GLN A 267 8.73 -9.54 7.16
N GLU A 268 8.56 -10.82 6.84
CA GLU A 268 9.58 -11.57 6.10
C GLU A 268 9.61 -11.10 4.64
N LEU A 269 10.75 -10.69 4.13
CA LEU A 269 10.92 -10.33 2.73
C LEU A 269 11.12 -11.61 1.90
N PRO A 270 10.89 -11.58 0.57
CA PRO A 270 11.12 -12.77 -0.24
C PRO A 270 12.57 -13.27 -0.27
N SER A 271 13.53 -12.41 0.05
CA SER A 271 14.92 -12.79 0.29
C SER A 271 15.13 -13.55 1.61
N HIS A 272 14.08 -13.80 2.39
CA HIS A 272 14.08 -14.31 3.77
C HIS A 272 14.64 -13.36 4.83
N ASP A 273 15.02 -12.14 4.44
CA ASP A 273 15.39 -11.10 5.38
C ASP A 273 14.17 -10.58 6.15
N ILE A 274 14.37 -10.04 7.34
CA ILE A 274 13.26 -9.56 8.16
C ILE A 274 13.20 -8.04 8.11
N LEU A 275 12.14 -7.49 7.53
CA LEU A 275 11.78 -6.08 7.66
C LEU A 275 11.06 -5.88 9.00
N VAL A 276 11.61 -4.99 9.83
CA VAL A 276 11.03 -4.61 11.11
C VAL A 276 10.58 -3.17 11.01
N TRP A 277 9.32 -2.93 11.32
CA TRP A 277 8.78 -1.59 11.56
C TRP A 277 8.67 -1.34 13.05
N ARG A 278 8.99 -0.12 13.47
CA ARG A 278 8.88 0.35 14.85
C ARG A 278 8.11 1.67 14.88
N ALA A 279 7.05 1.73 15.66
CA ALA A 279 6.26 2.93 15.91
C ALA A 279 6.59 3.49 17.30
N ASP A 280 6.88 4.78 17.39
CA ASP A 280 7.11 5.46 18.66
C ASP A 280 5.83 5.61 19.51
N LYS A 281 5.96 6.23 20.70
CA LYS A 281 4.85 6.41 21.64
C LYS A 281 3.66 7.16 21.04
N LYS A 282 3.87 8.13 20.13
CA LYS A 282 2.80 8.89 19.51
C LYS A 282 2.20 8.11 18.33
N ALA A 283 3.06 7.61 17.45
CA ALA A 283 2.66 6.88 16.24
C ALA A 283 1.80 5.66 16.56
N LYS A 284 2.16 4.88 17.60
CA LYS A 284 1.41 3.67 17.97
C LYS A 284 -0.01 3.94 18.50
N GLU A 285 -0.29 5.16 18.97
CA GLU A 285 -1.61 5.54 19.49
C GLU A 285 -2.49 6.23 18.44
N THR A 286 -1.97 6.50 17.24
CA THR A 286 -2.81 7.00 16.15
C THR A 286 -3.75 5.91 15.64
N LEU A 287 -4.80 6.28 14.91
CA LEU A 287 -5.70 5.29 14.32
C LEU A 287 -4.94 4.31 13.42
N LEU A 288 -4.05 4.79 12.55
CA LEU A 288 -3.22 3.90 11.72
C LEU A 288 -2.36 2.97 12.59
N GLY A 289 -1.70 3.49 13.64
CA GLY A 289 -0.88 2.68 14.53
C GLY A 289 -1.67 1.57 15.22
N ARG A 290 -2.89 1.87 15.68
CA ARG A 290 -3.79 0.93 16.34
C ARG A 290 -4.45 -0.08 15.39
N LEU A 291 -4.46 0.19 14.09
CA LEU A 291 -4.94 -0.72 13.03
C LEU A 291 -3.82 -1.50 12.33
N LEU A 292 -2.56 -1.16 12.57
CA LEU A 292 -1.43 -1.97 12.12
C LEU A 292 -1.23 -3.13 13.10
N PRO A 293 -0.61 -4.25 12.66
CA PRO A 293 -0.40 -5.44 13.48
C PRO A 293 0.83 -5.24 14.39
N LEU A 294 0.93 -4.06 15.02
CA LEU A 294 1.96 -3.77 16.00
C LEU A 294 1.72 -4.63 17.24
N THR A 295 2.79 -5.05 17.91
CA THR A 295 2.71 -5.81 19.17
C THR A 295 1.81 -5.15 20.21
N THR A 296 1.80 -3.82 20.27
CA THR A 296 0.92 -3.05 21.18
C THR A 296 -0.55 -3.10 20.77
N SER A 297 -0.84 -3.10 19.47
CA SER A 297 -2.20 -3.14 18.93
C SER A 297 -2.81 -4.53 19.04
N ILE A 298 -1.99 -5.57 18.87
CA ILE A 298 -2.39 -6.97 19.09
C ILE A 298 -2.72 -7.19 20.58
N ALA A 299 -1.90 -6.67 21.49
CA ALA A 299 -2.13 -6.79 22.93
C ALA A 299 -3.32 -5.96 23.43
N ASN A 300 -3.65 -4.86 22.75
CA ASN A 300 -4.76 -3.99 23.10
C ASN A 300 -5.56 -3.59 21.84
N PRO A 301 -6.45 -4.46 21.35
CA PRO A 301 -7.29 -4.18 20.18
C PRO A 301 -8.10 -2.89 20.35
N LEU A 302 -8.28 -2.13 19.27
CA LEU A 302 -9.05 -0.90 19.29
C LEU A 302 -10.56 -1.20 19.45
N PRO A 303 -11.26 -0.62 20.44
CA PRO A 303 -12.71 -0.79 20.56
C PRO A 303 -13.48 -0.23 19.36
N GLY A 304 -14.60 -0.87 19.00
CA GLY A 304 -15.44 -0.45 17.88
C GLY A 304 -14.89 -0.82 16.50
N VAL A 305 -13.81 -1.61 16.45
CA VAL A 305 -13.32 -2.25 15.22
C VAL A 305 -13.04 -3.73 15.49
N LYS A 306 -13.43 -4.58 14.54
CA LYS A 306 -13.25 -6.04 14.63
C LYS A 306 -12.41 -6.53 13.47
N LEU A 307 -11.26 -7.13 13.76
CA LEU A 307 -10.40 -7.76 12.75
C LEU A 307 -11.13 -8.97 12.13
N LEU A 308 -11.18 -9.02 10.80
CA LEU A 308 -11.83 -10.09 10.03
C LEU A 308 -10.84 -10.90 9.22
N TYR A 309 -9.79 -10.25 8.75
CA TYR A 309 -8.75 -10.88 7.97
C TYR A 309 -7.42 -10.18 8.25
N GLN A 310 -6.37 -10.99 8.38
CA GLN A 310 -4.99 -10.52 8.42
C GLN A 310 -4.16 -11.47 7.57
N SER A 311 -3.45 -10.94 6.58
CA SER A 311 -2.60 -11.74 5.71
C SER A 311 -1.47 -12.42 6.50
N PRO A 312 -1.05 -13.65 6.14
CA PRO A 312 0.03 -14.37 6.83
C PRO A 312 1.40 -13.72 6.68
N TRP A 313 1.55 -12.75 5.77
CA TRP A 313 2.81 -12.08 5.47
C TRP A 313 3.07 -10.88 6.39
N GLY A 314 3.26 -11.16 7.68
CA GLY A 314 3.49 -10.12 8.69
C GLY A 314 2.31 -9.16 8.89
N GLY A 315 1.10 -9.58 8.51
CA GLY A 315 -0.08 -8.71 8.51
C GLY A 315 -0.01 -7.56 7.50
N TYR A 316 0.71 -7.74 6.38
CA TYR A 316 0.80 -6.77 5.28
C TYR A 316 -0.56 -6.18 4.88
N LEU A 317 -1.61 -6.98 4.80
CA LEU A 317 -2.99 -6.56 4.49
C LEU A 317 -3.93 -7.02 5.61
N GLN A 318 -4.78 -6.10 6.08
CA GLN A 318 -5.79 -6.35 7.10
C GLN A 318 -7.15 -5.79 6.68
N PHE A 319 -8.23 -6.49 7.05
CA PHE A 319 -9.60 -5.98 6.95
C PHE A 319 -10.28 -6.01 8.30
N TYR A 320 -10.93 -4.91 8.63
CA TYR A 320 -11.71 -4.70 9.86
C TYR A 320 -13.17 -4.43 9.52
N ALA A 321 -14.12 -4.94 10.30
CA ALA A 321 -15.45 -4.37 10.38
C ALA A 321 -15.44 -3.18 11.35
N LEU A 322 -16.13 -2.10 10.99
CA LEU A 322 -16.41 -1.00 11.92
C LEU A 322 -17.77 -1.29 12.58
N GLU A 323 -17.78 -1.28 13.92
CA GLU A 323 -18.97 -1.56 14.75
C GLU A 323 -19.70 -0.30 15.19
#